data_AF-A0A7W6HSG4-F1
#
_entry.id   AF-A0A7W6HSG4-F1
#
_cell.length_a   1.000
_cell.length_b   1.000
_cell.length_c   1.000
_cell.angle_alpha   90.00
_cell.angle_beta   90.00
_cell.angle_gamma   90.00
#
_symmetry.space_group_name_H-M   'P 1'
#
loop_
_entity.id
_entity.type
_entity.pdbx_description
1 polymer ?
#
loop_
_entity_poly.entity_id
_entity_poly.type
_entity_poly.pdbx_seq_one_letter_code
_entity_poly.pdbx_strand_id
1 'polypeptide(L)'
;MRIFVGSDFHADHRENMDWLRQISSEDYRQDILVVAGDVANGLALFETVMALFANRFSKVLYVPGNHDLWVDEKGQGTSFDKFSRIQEVCTALGSACSL
;
A
#
# COMPACT_ATOMS: atom_id res chain seq x y z
N MET A 1 -20.20 0.14 -8.50
CA MET A 1 -19.24 0.67 -7.52
C MET A 1 -19.44 -0.05 -6.20
N ARG A 2 -18.45 -0.85 -5.83
CA ARG A 2 -18.32 -1.57 -4.56
C ARG A 2 -17.19 -0.94 -3.75
N ILE A 3 -17.21 -1.16 -2.44
CA ILE A 3 -16.13 -0.77 -1.52
C ILE A 3 -15.59 -2.06 -0.90
N PHE A 4 -14.29 -2.30 -1.10
CA PHE A 4 -13.55 -3.39 -0.48
C PHE A 4 -12.67 -2.84 0.64
N VAL A 5 -12.35 -3.69 1.60
CA VAL A 5 -11.44 -3.38 2.70
C VAL A 5 -10.47 -4.54 2.85
N GLY A 6 -9.18 -4.22 3.00
CA GLY A 6 -8.13 -5.18 3.33
C GLY A 6 -7.09 -4.52 4.22
N SER A 7 -6.36 -5.34 4.98
CA SER A 7 -5.28 -4.94 5.88
C SER A 7 -4.28 -6.09 5.98
N ASP A 8 -3.15 -5.87 6.67
CA ASP A 8 -2.22 -6.93 7.05
C ASP A 8 -1.71 -7.74 5.85
N PHE A 9 -1.50 -7.06 4.72
CA PHE A 9 -1.04 -7.71 3.49
C PHE A 9 0.37 -8.28 3.66
N HIS A 10 1.23 -7.63 4.47
CA HIS A 10 2.60 -8.05 4.77
C HIS A 10 3.31 -8.63 3.55
N ALA A 11 3.44 -7.81 2.49
CA ALA A 11 4.01 -8.24 1.22
C ALA A 11 5.47 -8.69 1.33
N ASP A 12 6.14 -8.44 2.46
CA ASP A 12 7.45 -9.00 2.80
C ASP A 12 7.46 -10.54 2.74
N HIS A 13 6.31 -11.19 2.96
CA HIS A 13 6.12 -12.60 2.69
C HIS A 13 5.90 -12.82 1.19
N ARG A 14 6.77 -13.62 0.57
CA ARG A 14 6.74 -13.89 -0.87
C ARG A 14 5.37 -14.41 -1.32
N GLU A 15 4.77 -15.31 -0.55
CA GLU A 15 3.47 -15.90 -0.82
C GLU A 15 2.36 -14.83 -0.88
N ASN A 16 2.43 -13.83 0.00
CA ASN A 16 1.47 -12.73 0.02
C ASN A 16 1.66 -11.81 -1.20
N MET A 17 2.91 -11.49 -1.54
CA MET A 17 3.20 -10.71 -2.74
C MET A 17 2.76 -11.44 -4.02
N ASP A 18 2.97 -12.75 -4.10
CA ASP A 18 2.52 -13.57 -5.22
C ASP A 18 1.00 -13.61 -5.34
N TRP A 19 0.29 -13.65 -4.21
CA TRP A 19 -1.17 -13.54 -4.18
C TRP A 19 -1.64 -12.15 -4.62
N LEU A 20 -1.02 -11.08 -4.11
CA LEU A 20 -1.33 -9.71 -4.51
C LEU A 20 -1.17 -9.53 -6.01
N ARG A 21 -0.11 -10.08 -6.62
CA ARG A 21 0.11 -10.04 -8.08
C ARG A 21 -0.99 -10.70 -8.90
N GLN A 22 -1.78 -11.61 -8.32
CA GLN A 22 -2.87 -12.32 -9.00
C GLN A 22 -4.21 -11.58 -8.95
N ILE A 23 -4.37 -10.52 -8.15
CA ILE A 23 -5.61 -9.71 -8.16
C ILE A 23 -5.88 -9.23 -9.60
N SER A 24 -7.13 -9.36 -10.07
CA SER A 24 -7.50 -8.99 -11.44
C SER A 24 -7.20 -7.52 -11.75
N SER A 25 -6.69 -7.25 -12.97
CA SER A 25 -6.51 -5.88 -13.48
C SER A 25 -7.77 -5.27 -14.09
N GLU A 26 -8.82 -6.07 -14.24
CA GLU A 26 -10.02 -5.66 -14.99
C GLU A 26 -11.24 -5.55 -14.07
N ASP A 27 -11.42 -6.50 -13.15
CA ASP A 27 -12.69 -6.72 -12.44
C ASP A 27 -13.04 -5.63 -11.42
N TYR A 28 -12.06 -4.83 -10.99
CA TYR A 28 -12.20 -3.87 -9.88
C TYR A 28 -11.97 -2.41 -10.29
N ARG A 29 -11.80 -2.13 -11.58
CA ARG A 29 -11.48 -0.78 -12.08
C ARG A 29 -12.56 0.29 -11.81
N GLN A 30 -13.74 -0.11 -11.35
CA GLN A 30 -14.84 0.79 -10.96
C GLN A 30 -15.13 0.78 -9.46
N ASP A 31 -14.26 0.13 -8.68
CA ASP A 31 -14.44 -0.08 -7.25
C ASP A 31 -13.35 0.62 -6.44
N ILE A 32 -13.63 0.81 -5.16
CA ILE A 32 -12.74 1.44 -4.19
C ILE A 32 -12.14 0.37 -3.28
N LEU A 33 -10.85 0.47 -2.98
CA LEU A 33 -10.17 -0.34 -1.97
C LEU A 33 -9.75 0.52 -0.79
N VAL A 34 -10.13 0.14 0.42
CA VAL A 34 -9.56 0.68 1.66
C VAL A 34 -8.45 -0.26 2.13
N VAL A 35 -7.25 0.26 2.27
CA VAL A 35 -6.07 -0.43 2.80
C VAL A 35 -5.85 0.07 4.23
N ALA A 36 -6.24 -0.75 5.20
CA ALA A 36 -6.20 -0.42 6.63
C ALA A 36 -4.89 -0.90 7.29
N GLY A 37 -3.76 -0.56 6.67
CA GLY A 37 -2.43 -0.73 7.24
C GLY A 37 -1.77 -2.08 7.00
N ASP A 38 -0.51 -2.15 7.44
CA ASP A 38 0.39 -3.29 7.43
C ASP A 38 0.57 -3.91 6.03
N VAL A 39 0.91 -3.04 5.08
CA VAL A 39 1.18 -3.40 3.69
C VAL A 39 2.55 -4.04 3.56
N ALA A 40 3.60 -3.39 4.07
CA ALA A 40 4.97 -3.88 4.03
C ALA A 40 5.89 -3.11 4.98
N ASN A 41 6.93 -3.79 5.49
CA ASN A 41 7.98 -3.14 6.27
C ASN A 41 8.86 -2.23 5.40
N GLY A 42 9.24 -2.66 4.20
CA GLY A 42 10.13 -1.91 3.32
C GLY A 42 9.40 -0.87 2.46
N LEU A 43 9.89 0.38 2.41
CA LEU A 43 9.29 1.45 1.60
C LEU A 43 9.20 1.10 0.10
N ALA A 44 10.24 0.47 -0.46
CA ALA A 44 10.24 0.08 -1.87
C ALA A 44 9.16 -0.98 -2.20
N LEU A 45 8.90 -1.88 -1.24
CA LEU A 45 7.88 -2.91 -1.40
C LEU A 45 6.48 -2.34 -1.20
N PHE A 46 6.33 -1.45 -0.21
CA PHE A 46 5.13 -0.64 -0.02
C PHE A 46 4.74 0.08 -1.32
N GLU A 47 5.68 0.81 -1.94
CA GLU A 47 5.45 1.53 -3.21
C GLU A 47 5.00 0.57 -4.32
N THR A 48 5.64 -0.60 -4.43
CA THR A 48 5.27 -1.61 -5.42
C THR A 48 3.83 -2.09 -5.24
N VAL A 49 3.40 -2.34 -4.00
CA VAL A 49 2.04 -2.81 -3.69
C VAL A 49 1.01 -1.71 -3.92
N MET A 50 1.29 -0.48 -3.50
CA MET A 50 0.38 0.64 -3.70
C MET A 50 0.21 0.96 -5.19
N ALA A 51 1.28 0.89 -5.99
CA ALA A 51 1.20 1.03 -7.45
C ALA A 51 0.37 -0.10 -8.09
N LEU A 52 0.49 -1.32 -7.58
CA LEU A 52 -0.33 -2.45 -8.02
C LEU A 52 -1.82 -2.19 -7.73
N PHE A 53 -2.18 -1.74 -6.53
CA PHE A 53 -3.58 -1.44 -6.20
C PHE A 53 -4.12 -0.25 -7.00
N ALA A 54 -3.32 0.81 -7.15
CA ALA A 54 -3.69 1.99 -7.93
C ALA A 54 -4.00 1.67 -9.41
N ASN A 55 -3.39 0.63 -9.97
CA ASN A 55 -3.67 0.15 -11.33
C ASN A 55 -4.94 -0.72 -11.42
N ARG A 56 -5.40 -1.30 -10.31
CA ARG A 56 -6.48 -2.30 -10.30
C ARG A 56 -7.81 -1.76 -9.79
N PHE A 57 -7.78 -0.73 -8.95
CA PHE A 57 -8.95 -0.08 -8.37
C PHE A 57 -9.10 1.35 -8.86
N SER A 58 -10.34 1.85 -8.89
CA SER A 58 -10.62 3.25 -9.25
C SER A 58 -10.05 4.24 -8.23
N LYS A 59 -9.97 3.83 -6.97
CA LYS A 59 -9.44 4.60 -5.85
C LYS A 59 -8.95 3.67 -4.75
N VAL A 60 -7.82 3.99 -4.15
CA VAL A 60 -7.27 3.36 -2.95
C VAL A 60 -7.25 4.40 -1.83
N LEU A 61 -7.84 4.06 -0.70
CA LEU A 61 -7.79 4.85 0.53
C LEU A 61 -6.87 4.13 1.50
N TYR A 62 -5.88 4.81 2.05
CA TYR A 62 -4.82 4.15 2.82
C TYR A 62 -4.68 4.77 4.21
N VAL A 63 -4.62 3.92 5.22
CA VAL A 63 -4.29 4.30 6.60
C VAL A 63 -3.07 3.48 7.01
N PRO A 64 -2.00 4.09 7.56
CA PRO A 64 -0.80 3.34 7.94
C PRO A 64 -1.01 2.46 9.16
N GLY A 65 -0.45 1.25 9.11
CA GLY A 65 -0.26 0.36 10.24
C GLY A 65 1.11 0.54 10.90
N ASN A 66 1.44 -0.29 11.90
CA ASN A 66 2.72 -0.17 12.58
C ASN A 66 3.89 -0.70 11.74
N HIS A 67 3.69 -1.76 10.95
CA HIS A 67 4.73 -2.31 10.09
C HIS A 67 5.14 -1.33 8.99
N ASP A 68 4.16 -0.56 8.48
CA ASP A 68 4.41 0.49 7.52
C ASP A 68 5.32 1.59 8.10
N LEU A 69 5.37 1.76 9.43
CA LEU A 69 6.14 2.80 10.11
C LEU A 69 7.39 2.31 10.85
N TRP A 70 7.61 0.99 10.94
CA TRP A 70 8.83 0.44 11.52
C TRP A 70 10.06 0.88 10.73
N VAL A 71 11.07 1.34 11.44
CA VAL A 71 12.38 1.70 10.89
C VAL A 71 13.38 0.62 11.28
N ASP A 72 14.21 0.19 10.34
CA ASP A 72 15.24 -0.80 10.62
C ASP A 72 16.39 -0.17 11.44
N GLU A 73 17.15 -1.01 12.13
CA GLU A 73 18.30 -0.56 12.94
C GLU A 73 19.43 0.03 12.08
N LYS A 74 19.40 -0.19 10.75
CA LYS A 74 20.36 0.35 9.79
C LYS A 74 20.00 1.77 9.33
N GLY A 75 18.79 2.23 9.63
CA GLY A 75 18.40 3.61 9.86
C GLY A 75 18.47 4.52 8.64
N GLN A 76 17.41 4.56 7.85
CA GLN A 76 17.09 5.73 7.01
C GLN A 76 16.01 6.58 7.69
N GLY A 77 16.37 7.21 8.81
CA GLY A 77 15.53 8.18 9.51
C GLY A 77 14.56 7.59 10.55
N THR A 78 13.65 8.45 11.00
CA THR A 78 12.63 8.19 12.02
C THR A 78 11.34 7.64 11.41
N SER A 79 10.42 7.15 12.24
CA SER A 79 9.07 6.78 11.80
C SER A 79 8.31 7.94 11.16
N PHE A 80 8.58 9.19 11.57
CA PHE A 80 8.01 10.38 10.94
C PHE A 80 8.60 10.66 9.55
N ASP A 81 9.90 10.40 9.37
CA ASP A 81 10.52 10.51 8.04
C ASP A 81 9.92 9.46 7.11
N LYS A 82 9.80 8.21 7.57
CA LYS A 82 9.17 7.13 6.81
C LYS A 82 7.71 7.43 6.51
N PHE A 83 6.96 7.94 7.48
CA PHE A 83 5.58 8.38 7.26
C PHE A 83 5.52 9.43 6.15
N SER A 84 6.35 10.46 6.21
CA SER A 84 6.42 11.52 5.18
C SER A 84 6.69 10.92 3.79
N ARG A 85 7.60 9.95 3.68
CA ARG A 85 7.85 9.23 2.41
C ARG A 85 6.65 8.44 1.92
N ILE A 86 5.91 7.79 2.82
CA ILE A 86 4.66 7.12 2.47
C ILE A 86 3.62 8.12 1.92
N GLN A 87 3.52 9.32 2.53
CA GLN A 87 2.64 10.37 2.01
C GLN A 87 3.08 10.83 0.62
N GLU A 88 4.39 10.97 0.38
CA GLU A 88 4.97 11.28 -0.94
C GLU A 88 4.59 10.22 -1.98
N VAL A 89 4.73 8.93 -1.65
CA VAL A 89 4.35 7.80 -2.52
C VAL A 89 2.87 7.87 -2.88
N CYS A 90 1.99 8.01 -1.89
CA CYS A 90 0.56 8.09 -2.16
C CYS A 90 0.17 9.33 -2.96
N THR A 91 0.82 10.47 -2.71
CA THR A 91 0.63 11.69 -3.51
C THR A 91 1.09 11.51 -4.95
N ALA A 92 2.22 10.83 -5.17
CA ALA A 92 2.75 10.55 -6.51
C ALA A 92 1.84 9.60 -7.32
N LEU A 93 1.13 8.69 -6.66
CA LEU A 93 0.10 7.84 -7.27
C LEU A 93 -1.22 8.58 -7.54
N GLY A 94 -1.34 9.84 -7.11
CA GLY A 94 -2.43 10.74 -7.46
C GLY A 94 -3.78 10.36 -6.85
N SER A 95 -4.87 10.56 -7.60
CA SER A 95 -6.24 10.26 -7.14
C SER A 95 -6.47 8.79 -6.78
N ALA A 96 -5.52 7.92 -7.12
CA ALA A 96 -5.56 6.51 -6.83
C ALA A 96 -5.07 6.16 -5.40
N CYS A 97 -4.30 7.00 -4.69
CA CYS A 97 -4.01 6.80 -3.26
C CYS A 97 -4.27 8.10 -2.46
N SER A 98 -5.15 8.06 -1.46
CA SER A 98 -5.33 9.16 -0.51
C SER A 98 -5.24 8.64 0.92
N LEU A 99 -4.59 9.42 1.80
CA LEU A 99 -4.59 9.24 3.25
C LEU A 99 -5.97 9.54 3.85
#